data_AF-A0A415C329-F1
#
_entry.id   AF-A0A415C329-F1
#
_cell.length_a   1.000
_cell.length_b   1.000
_cell.length_c   1.000
_cell.angle_alpha   90.00
_cell.angle_beta   90.00
_cell.angle_gamma   90.00
#
_symmetry.space_group_name_H-M   'P 1'
#
loop_
_entity.id
_entity.type
_entity.pdbx_description
1 polymer ?
#
loop_
_entity_poly.entity_id
_entity_poly.type
_entity_poly.pdbx_seq_one_letter_code
_entity_poly.pdbx_strand_id
1 'polypeptide(L)'
;MATTYHPLKKDMVRLVQLHKKLTSCADGKAGGALEPDEASRKAVEAVDAVIGRKIAPSSTGPLVRLHKLCENGWIRQAADEMPVMFPDLEHPERWQSAQDKRRSRR
;
A
#
# COMPACT_ATOMS: atom_id res chain seq x y z
N MET A 1 2.03 -19.27 -1.92
CA MET A 1 1.47 -18.47 -3.03
C MET A 1 1.12 -17.10 -2.49
N ALA A 2 1.69 -16.02 -3.03
CA ALA A 2 1.31 -14.67 -2.64
C ALA A 2 -0.10 -14.40 -3.17
N THR A 3 -1.05 -14.10 -2.29
CA THR A 3 -2.40 -13.71 -2.69
C THR A 3 -2.32 -12.34 -3.35
N THR A 4 -2.75 -12.24 -4.60
CA THR A 4 -2.85 -10.97 -5.33
C THR A 4 -4.22 -10.33 -5.11
N TYR A 5 -4.24 -9.02 -5.02
CA TYR A 5 -5.45 -8.24 -4.76
C TYR A 5 -5.67 -7.21 -5.85
N HIS A 6 -6.92 -7.09 -6.29
CA HIS A 6 -7.34 -6.17 -7.35
C HIS A 6 -8.36 -5.14 -6.82
N PRO A 7 -7.90 -4.10 -6.09
CA PRO A 7 -8.74 -3.00 -5.63
C PRO A 7 -9.35 -2.17 -6.76
N LEU A 8 -10.35 -1.37 -6.43
CA LEU A 8 -10.94 -0.42 -7.38
C LEU A 8 -9.99 0.75 -7.65
N LYS A 9 -10.17 1.43 -8.78
CA LYS A 9 -9.41 2.62 -9.20
C LYS A 9 -9.18 3.65 -8.09
N LYS A 10 -10.24 3.99 -7.34
CA LYS A 10 -10.16 4.96 -6.22
C LYS A 10 -9.22 4.51 -5.09
N ASP A 11 -9.13 3.20 -4.88
CA ASP A 11 -8.31 2.57 -3.86
C ASP A 11 -6.88 2.40 -4.40
N MET A 12 -6.73 2.06 -5.68
CA MET A 12 -5.44 1.99 -6.37
C MET A 12 -4.68 3.32 -6.34
N VAL A 13 -5.34 4.45 -6.57
CA VAL A 13 -4.71 5.78 -6.44
C VAL A 13 -4.09 5.97 -5.05
N ARG A 14 -4.80 5.54 -4.00
CA ARG A 14 -4.34 5.65 -2.62
C ARG A 14 -3.19 4.70 -2.34
N LEU A 15 -3.22 3.49 -2.89
CA LEU A 15 -2.15 2.51 -2.75
C LEU A 15 -0.87 2.97 -3.48
N VAL A 16 -0.98 3.61 -4.65
CA VAL A 16 0.18 4.25 -5.31
C VAL A 16 0.77 5.35 -4.44
N GLN A 17 -0.06 6.20 -3.85
CA GLN A 17 0.41 7.25 -2.93
C GLN A 17 1.08 6.65 -1.69
N LEU A 18 0.55 5.56 -1.15
CA LEU A 18 1.14 4.83 -0.04
C LEU A 18 2.51 4.26 -0.44
N HIS A 19 2.61 3.58 -1.58
CA HIS A 19 3.87 3.02 -2.09
C HIS A 19 4.95 4.08 -2.23
N LYS A 20 4.63 5.23 -2.82
CA LYS A 20 5.55 6.37 -2.92
C LYS A 20 5.99 6.90 -1.55
N LYS A 21 5.06 7.01 -0.59
CA LYS A 21 5.38 7.43 0.78
C LYS A 21 6.30 6.44 1.50
N LEU A 22 6.01 5.15 1.42
CA LEU A 22 6.83 4.11 2.04
C LEU A 22 8.24 4.09 1.44
N THR A 23 8.34 4.18 0.11
CA THR A 23 9.62 4.28 -0.60
C THR A 23 10.42 5.50 -0.11
N SER A 24 9.79 6.68 -0.06
CA SER A 24 10.44 7.90 0.43
C SER A 24 10.85 7.81 1.90
N CYS A 25 10.07 7.14 2.77
CA CYS A 25 10.44 6.94 4.17
C CYS A 25 11.62 5.96 4.30
N ALA A 26 11.64 4.89 3.49
CA ALA A 26 12.74 3.94 3.44
C ALA A 26 14.03 4.60 2.95
N ASP A 27 13.96 5.39 1.88
CA ASP A 27 15.11 6.09 1.31
C ASP A 27 15.60 7.19 2.27
N GLY A 28 14.69 7.92 2.93
CA GLY A 28 15.04 8.90 3.95
C GLY A 28 15.74 8.27 5.16
N LYS A 29 15.29 7.09 5.60
CA LYS A 29 15.95 6.29 6.66
C LYS A 29 17.33 5.81 6.21
N ALA A 30 17.46 5.29 5.00
CA ALA A 30 18.73 4.77 4.47
C ALA A 30 19.76 5.88 4.25
N GLY A 31 19.32 7.07 3.82
CA GLY A 31 20.16 8.24 3.59
C GLY A 31 20.46 9.07 4.85
N GLY A 32 19.96 8.68 6.02
CA GLY A 32 20.14 9.44 7.28
C GLY A 32 19.38 10.77 7.33
N ALA A 33 18.46 11.02 6.41
CA ALA A 33 17.61 12.21 6.40
C ALA A 33 16.43 12.10 7.39
N LEU A 34 16.10 10.88 7.83
CA LEU A 34 15.09 10.60 8.84
C LEU A 34 15.68 9.64 9.88
N GLU A 35 15.43 9.93 11.15
CA GLU A 35 15.72 8.99 12.23
C GLU A 35 14.89 7.70 12.04
N PRO A 36 15.43 6.52 12.38
CA PRO A 36 14.75 5.24 12.18
C PRO A 36 13.35 5.17 12.78
N ASP A 37 13.16 5.72 13.97
CA ASP A 37 11.87 5.74 14.67
C ASP A 37 10.89 6.71 14.01
N GLU A 38 11.39 7.85 13.53
CA GLU A 38 10.58 8.83 12.82
C GLU A 38 10.10 8.30 11.47
N ALA A 39 10.99 7.63 10.72
CA ALA A 39 10.64 6.99 9.47
C ALA A 39 9.59 5.88 9.67
N SER A 40 9.74 5.07 10.72
CA SER A 40 8.81 3.98 11.04
C SER A 40 7.44 4.53 11.42
N ARG A 41 7.38 5.56 12.29
CA ARG A 41 6.14 6.25 12.65
C ARG A 41 5.44 6.86 11.44
N LYS A 42 6.16 7.59 10.58
CA LYS A 42 5.61 8.17 9.34
C LYS A 42 5.06 7.10 8.39
N ALA A 43 5.74 5.96 8.29
CA ALA A 43 5.30 4.84 7.47
C ALA A 43 4.02 4.20 8.02
N VAL A 44 3.95 3.97 9.34
CA VAL A 44 2.75 3.45 10.02
C VAL A 44 1.56 4.38 9.84
N GLU A 45 1.72 5.68 10.10
CA GLU A 45 0.66 6.68 9.92
C GLU A 45 0.15 6.72 8.47
N ALA A 46 1.04 6.53 7.49
CA ALA A 46 0.64 6.47 6.09
C ALA A 46 -0.24 5.24 5.79
N VAL A 47 0.08 4.08 6.36
CA VAL A 47 -0.73 2.86 6.22
C VAL A 47 -2.09 3.03 6.91
N ASP A 48 -2.10 3.55 8.14
CA ASP A 48 -3.34 3.80 8.91
C ASP A 48 -4.28 4.77 8.21
N ALA A 49 -3.73 5.83 7.60
CA ALA A 49 -4.52 6.77 6.82
C ALA A 49 -5.23 6.09 5.63
N VAL A 50 -4.66 5.03 5.07
CA VAL A 50 -5.30 4.25 3.99
C VAL A 50 -6.36 3.30 4.56
N ILE A 51 -6.09 2.62 5.68
CA ILE A 51 -7.04 1.74 6.37
C ILE A 51 -8.28 2.52 6.83
N GLY A 52 -8.09 3.66 7.49
CA GLY A 52 -9.16 4.50 8.03
C GLY A 52 -10.09 5.09 6.97
N ARG A 53 -9.67 5.17 5.71
CA ARG A 53 -10.47 5.70 4.58
C ARG A 53 -11.44 4.67 3.97
N LYS A 54 -11.73 3.58 4.67
CA LYS A 54 -12.66 2.50 4.26
C LYS A 54 -12.31 1.94 2.88
N ILE A 55 -11.13 1.34 2.77
CA ILE A 55 -10.73 0.56 1.60
C ILE A 55 -11.57 -0.73 1.49
N ALA A 56 -11.58 -1.37 0.32
CA ALA A 56 -12.24 -2.65 0.13
C ALA A 56 -11.75 -3.71 1.16
N PRO A 57 -12.63 -4.50 1.80
CA PRO A 57 -12.26 -5.48 2.83
C PRO A 57 -11.20 -6.49 2.41
N SER A 58 -11.16 -6.83 1.11
CA SER A 58 -10.12 -7.70 0.54
C SER A 58 -8.72 -7.12 0.70
N SER A 59 -8.57 -5.80 0.76
CA SER A 59 -7.29 -5.10 0.88
C SER A 59 -6.85 -4.87 2.33
N THR A 60 -7.73 -5.11 3.31
CA THR A 60 -7.42 -4.90 4.73
C THR A 60 -6.33 -5.84 5.23
N GLY A 61 -6.37 -7.12 4.86
CA GLY A 61 -5.34 -8.10 5.25
C GLY A 61 -3.93 -7.69 4.81
N PRO A 62 -3.71 -7.37 3.53
CA PRO A 62 -2.45 -6.83 3.03
C PRO A 62 -1.99 -5.56 3.75
N LEU A 63 -2.89 -4.62 4.01
CA LEU A 63 -2.53 -3.38 4.71
C LEU A 63 -2.12 -3.63 6.16
N VAL A 64 -2.77 -4.57 6.86
CA VAL A 64 -2.34 -4.97 8.22
C VAL A 64 -0.95 -5.59 8.21
N ARG A 65 -0.61 -6.36 7.17
CA ARG A 65 0.76 -6.89 6.99
C ARG A 65 1.77 -5.75 6.77
N LEU A 66 1.45 -4.80 5.90
CA LEU A 66 2.29 -3.62 5.66
C LEU A 66 2.49 -2.79 6.93
N HIS A 67 1.43 -2.61 7.72
CA HIS A 67 1.49 -1.92 9.01
C HIS A 67 2.53 -2.56 9.95
N LYS A 68 2.45 -3.89 10.14
CA LYS A 68 3.41 -4.63 10.99
C LYS A 68 4.84 -4.53 10.50
N LEU A 69 5.07 -4.53 9.19
CA LEU A 69 6.40 -4.32 8.63
C LEU A 69 6.91 -2.90 8.94
N CYS A 70 6.06 -1.89 8.81
CA CYS A 70 6.41 -0.51 9.14
C CYS A 70 6.69 -0.33 10.64
N GLU A 71 5.90 -0.92 11.53
CA GLU A 71 6.12 -0.89 12.99
C GLU A 71 7.47 -1.49 13.38
N ASN A 72 7.85 -2.61 12.75
CA ASN A 72 9.14 -3.24 12.99
C ASN A 72 10.33 -2.49 12.34
N GLY A 73 10.06 -1.41 11.60
CA GLY A 73 11.06 -0.62 10.89
C GLY A 73 11.51 -1.19 9.54
N TRP A 74 10.80 -2.18 9.01
CA TRP A 74 11.06 -2.89 7.75
C TRP A 74 10.37 -2.19 6.58
N ILE A 75 10.54 -0.86 6.51
CA ILE A 75 9.80 0.02 5.59
C ILE A 75 10.10 -0.31 4.13
N ARG A 76 11.37 -0.63 3.82
CA ARG A 76 11.78 -0.98 2.45
C ARG A 76 11.09 -2.27 1.97
N GLN A 77 11.07 -3.30 2.82
CA GLN A 77 10.35 -4.53 2.52
C GLN A 77 8.85 -4.28 2.38
N ALA A 78 8.26 -3.42 3.21
CA ALA A 78 6.86 -3.04 3.06
C ALA A 78 6.59 -2.41 1.68
N ALA A 79 7.47 -1.51 1.20
CA ALA A 79 7.35 -0.92 -0.13
C ALA A 79 7.48 -1.99 -1.23
N ASP A 80 8.50 -2.85 -1.16
CA ASP A 80 8.77 -3.89 -2.17
C ASP A 80 7.66 -4.98 -2.22
N GLU A 81 6.97 -5.24 -1.11
CA GLU A 81 5.83 -6.18 -1.09
C GLU A 81 4.55 -5.60 -1.71
N MET A 82 4.41 -4.27 -1.80
CA MET A 82 3.21 -3.64 -2.37
C MET A 82 2.92 -4.05 -3.83
N PRO A 83 3.87 -3.96 -4.79
CA PRO A 83 3.61 -4.39 -6.16
C PRO A 83 3.34 -5.90 -6.28
N VAL A 84 3.86 -6.71 -5.36
CA VAL A 84 3.58 -8.15 -5.31
C VAL A 84 2.14 -8.43 -4.88
N MET A 85 1.67 -7.73 -3.84
CA MET A 85 0.29 -7.87 -3.34
C MET A 85 -0.74 -7.18 -4.22
N PHE A 86 -0.36 -6.07 -4.87
CA PHE A 86 -1.20 -5.24 -5.71
C PHE A 86 -0.56 -5.08 -7.09
N PRO A 87 -0.62 -6.11 -7.96
CA PRO A 87 0.07 -6.09 -9.26
C PRO A 87 -0.44 -4.98 -10.19
N ASP A 88 -1.65 -4.49 -9.99
CA ASP A 88 -2.20 -3.38 -10.78
C ASP A 88 -1.54 -2.03 -10.40
N LEU A 89 -0.72 -1.95 -9.34
CA LEU A 89 -0.16 -0.70 -8.82
C LEU A 89 0.73 0.02 -9.84
N GLU A 90 1.42 -0.75 -10.70
CA GLU A 90 2.28 -0.24 -11.77
C GLU A 90 1.57 -0.15 -13.13
N HIS A 91 0.31 -0.59 -13.20
CA HIS A 91 -0.47 -0.70 -14.42
C HIS A 91 -1.80 0.08 -14.32
N PRO A 92 -1.78 1.43 -14.41
CA PRO A 92 -2.97 2.27 -14.36
C PRO A 92 -4.08 1.87 -15.35
N GLU A 93 -3.70 1.29 -16.49
CA GLU A 93 -4.60 0.77 -17.52
C GLU A 93 -5.43 -0.43 -17.04
N ARG A 94 -4.97 -1.15 -16.01
CA ARG A 94 -5.67 -2.30 -15.41
C ARG A 94 -6.58 -1.91 -14.25
N TRP A 95 -6.62 -0.63 -13.87
CA TRP A 95 -7.40 -0.17 -12.71
C TRP A 95 -8.90 -0.28 -12.98
N GLN A 96 -9.55 -1.17 -12.26
CA GLN A 96 -10.98 -1.44 -12.43
C GLN A 96 -11.84 -0.30 -11.89
N SER A 97 -12.83 0.14 -12.65
CA SER A 97 -13.84 1.08 -12.18
C SER A 97 -14.96 0.36 -11.40
N ALA A 98 -15.68 1.10 -10.54
CA ALA A 98 -16.81 0.52 -9.80
C ALA A 98 -17.93 -0.03 -10.73
N GLN A 99 -18.04 0.51 -11.95
CA GLN A 99 -18.95 0.00 -12.99
C GLN A 99 -18.48 -1.36 -13.55
N ASP A 100 -17.17 -1.58 -13.71
CA ASP A 100 -16.61 -2.83 -14.26
C ASP A 100 -16.91 -4.02 -13.34
N LYS A 101 -16.80 -3.81 -12.02
CA LYS A 101 -17.14 -4.85 -11.03
C LYS A 101 -18.62 -5.25 -11.04
N ARG A 102 -19.52 -4.32 -11.36
CA ARG A 102 -20.96 -4.63 -11.50
C ARG A 102 -21.24 -5.43 -12.76
N ARG A 103 -20.49 -5.19 -13.85
CA ARG A 103 -20.61 -5.92 -15.11
C ARG A 103 -20.11 -7.36 -15.00
N SER A 104 -19.04 -7.60 -14.26
CA SER A 104 -18.49 -8.96 -14.05
C SER A 104 -19.37 -9.86 -13.17
N ARG A 105 -20.41 -9.32 -12.52
CA ARG A 105 -21.36 -10.08 -11.67
C ARG A 105 -22.69 -10.40 -12.37
N ARG A 106 -22.84 -10.13 -13.67
CA ARG A 106 -24.01 -10.50 -14.49
C ARG A 106 -23.67 -11.63 -15.44
#